data_AF-A0A961P3Z6-F1
#
_entry.id   AF-A0A961P3Z6-F1
#
_cell.length_a   1.000
_cell.length_b   1.000
_cell.length_c   1.000
_cell.angle_alpha   90.00
_cell.angle_beta   90.00
_cell.angle_gamma   90.00
#
_symmetry.space_group_name_H-M   'P 1'
#
loop_
_entity.id
_entity.type
_entity.pdbx_description
1 polymer ?
#
loop_
_entity_poly.entity_id
_entity_poly.type
_entity_poly.pdbx_seq_one_letter_code
_entity_poly.pdbx_strand_id
1 'polypeptide(L)'
;MAQATATRKPARRRINHSTVIMGLYLLFMILPIYWLVNMSLKSNSEILSTFSLWPEDLTFRNYRVILTDASWYMGYVNSLIYVLMNTVISITVALPAAYAFSRYTFMGDKHLFFWLLSNRMAPPAVFALPFFQLYSSIGLFDTHIAVALAHCLFNVPLAVWILEGFMRGVPKEIDETAYIDGYGFWRFFLRIFMPLIASGIGVAAFFAFMFSWVELLLSRTLTTVSAKPIAATMTRTVSASGLDWGVLAAAGVLTIVPGALVIYFVRNYIAKGFALGRV
;
A
#
# COMPACT_ATOMS: atom_id res chain seq x y z
N MET A 1 11.53 -70.09 -3.39
CA MET A 1 11.16 -68.88 -2.63
C MET A 1 12.42 -68.08 -2.32
N ALA A 2 12.68 -67.00 -3.05
CA ALA A 2 13.66 -65.97 -2.68
C ALA A 2 13.27 -64.68 -3.43
N GLN A 3 12.56 -63.77 -2.76
CA GLN A 3 12.27 -62.44 -3.30
C GLN A 3 13.38 -61.49 -2.85
N ALA A 4 14.06 -60.89 -3.83
CA ALA A 4 15.10 -59.90 -3.60
C ALA A 4 14.48 -58.57 -3.14
N THR A 5 14.92 -58.09 -1.98
CA THR A 5 14.60 -56.78 -1.41
C THR A 5 15.31 -55.68 -2.21
N ALA A 6 14.58 -54.96 -3.05
CA ALA A 6 15.07 -53.78 -3.75
C ALA A 6 15.21 -52.59 -2.79
N THR A 7 16.43 -52.21 -2.45
CA THR A 7 16.75 -50.99 -1.69
C THR A 7 16.50 -49.75 -2.54
N ARG A 8 15.46 -48.96 -2.22
CA ARG A 8 15.22 -47.64 -2.83
C ARG A 8 16.30 -46.64 -2.37
N LYS A 9 17.17 -46.21 -3.28
CA LYS A 9 18.13 -45.10 -3.04
C LYS A 9 17.37 -43.78 -2.87
N PRO A 10 17.76 -42.90 -1.93
CA PRO A 10 17.13 -41.59 -1.75
C PRO A 10 17.39 -40.71 -2.98
N ALA A 11 16.32 -40.13 -3.54
CA ALA A 11 16.42 -39.23 -4.68
C ALA A 11 17.25 -37.99 -4.32
N ARG A 12 18.45 -37.88 -4.91
CA ARG A 12 19.35 -36.73 -4.72
C ARG A 12 18.67 -35.50 -5.32
N ARG A 13 18.19 -34.59 -4.46
CA ARG A 13 17.55 -33.32 -4.85
C ARG A 13 18.59 -32.50 -5.62
N ARG A 14 18.60 -32.59 -6.96
CA ARG A 14 19.45 -31.75 -7.82
C ARG A 14 19.03 -30.30 -7.56
N ILE A 15 19.91 -29.53 -6.93
CA ILE A 15 19.71 -28.09 -6.76
C ILE A 15 19.61 -27.51 -8.17
N ASN A 16 18.42 -27.06 -8.54
CA ASN A 16 18.16 -26.50 -9.86
C ASN A 16 18.83 -25.12 -9.93
N HIS A 17 19.54 -24.84 -11.02
CA HIS A 17 20.23 -23.57 -11.25
C HIS A 17 19.30 -22.35 -11.05
N SER A 18 18.02 -22.50 -11.43
CA SER A 18 16.98 -21.50 -11.19
C SER A 18 16.75 -21.19 -9.70
N THR A 19 16.80 -22.19 -8.82
CA THR A 19 16.67 -21.99 -7.37
C THR A 19 17.86 -21.21 -6.80
N VAL A 20 19.06 -21.45 -7.31
CA VAL A 20 20.27 -20.73 -6.88
C VAL A 20 20.20 -19.27 -7.32
N ILE A 21 19.85 -19.00 -8.57
CA ILE A 21 19.66 -17.63 -9.07
C ILE A 21 18.60 -16.89 -8.26
N MET A 22 17.44 -17.52 -8.03
CA MET A 22 16.37 -16.91 -7.25
C MET A 22 16.80 -16.63 -5.81
N GLY A 23 17.58 -17.52 -5.20
CA GLY A 23 18.15 -17.34 -3.87
C GLY A 23 19.11 -16.15 -3.81
N LEU A 24 20.03 -16.02 -4.77
CA LEU A 24 20.97 -14.90 -4.86
C LEU A 24 20.24 -13.57 -5.09
N TYR A 25 19.20 -13.58 -5.94
CA TYR A 25 18.37 -12.40 -6.19
C TYR A 25 17.64 -11.93 -4.92
N LEU A 26 17.04 -12.86 -4.16
CA LEU A 26 16.38 -12.53 -2.89
C LEU A 26 17.38 -12.00 -1.85
N LEU A 27 18.57 -12.59 -1.77
CA LEU A 27 19.62 -12.11 -0.88
C LEU A 27 20.04 -10.67 -1.21
N PHE A 28 20.21 -10.37 -2.50
CA PHE A 28 20.52 -9.02 -2.97
C PHE A 28 19.40 -8.02 -2.63
N MET A 29 18.14 -8.41 -2.78
CA MET A 29 17.00 -7.54 -2.40
C MET A 29 16.89 -7.29 -0.90
N ILE A 30 17.27 -8.26 -0.06
CA ILE A 30 17.23 -8.12 1.40
C ILE A 30 18.38 -7.25 1.92
N LEU A 31 19.49 -7.15 1.20
CA LEU A 31 20.68 -6.39 1.63
C LEU A 31 20.40 -4.94 2.09
N PRO A 32 19.67 -4.08 1.34
CA PRO A 32 19.34 -2.74 1.81
C PRO A 32 18.44 -2.73 3.05
N ILE A 33 17.52 -3.70 3.16
CA ILE A 33 16.64 -3.84 4.33
C ILE A 33 17.46 -4.27 5.56
N TYR A 34 18.37 -5.22 5.37
CA TYR A 34 19.32 -5.65 6.39
C TYR A 34 20.15 -4.47 6.89
N TRP A 35 20.70 -3.67 5.97
CA TRP A 35 21.52 -2.51 6.34
C TRP A 35 20.71 -1.47 7.11
N LEU A 36 19.48 -1.20 6.69
CA LEU A 36 18.56 -0.31 7.39
C LEU A 36 18.26 -0.80 8.82
N VAL A 37 17.96 -2.10 8.99
CA VAL A 37 17.74 -2.70 10.31
C VAL A 37 19.01 -2.65 11.17
N ASN A 38 20.17 -2.96 10.59
CA ASN A 38 21.45 -2.89 11.28
C ASN A 38 21.73 -1.47 11.81
N MET A 39 21.55 -0.45 10.97
CA MET A 39 21.71 0.96 11.40
C MET A 39 20.69 1.37 12.48
N SER A 40 19.47 0.86 12.43
CA SER A 40 18.45 1.19 13.44
C SER A 40 18.81 0.76 14.86
N LEU A 41 19.70 -0.24 14.99
CA LEU A 41 20.14 -0.83 16.26
C LEU A 41 21.49 -0.31 16.74
N LYS A 42 22.04 0.72 16.08
CA LYS A 42 23.36 1.31 16.36
C LYS A 42 23.28 2.75 16.84
N SER A 43 24.37 3.22 17.44
CA SER A 43 24.59 4.64 17.74
C SER A 43 25.05 5.40 16.49
N ASN A 44 24.84 6.72 16.44
CA ASN A 44 25.33 7.54 15.33
C ASN A 44 26.86 7.57 15.25
N SER A 45 27.55 7.50 16.39
CA SER A 45 29.01 7.39 16.43
C SER A 45 29.45 6.12 15.73
N GLU A 46 28.91 4.95 16.10
CA GLU A 46 29.26 3.68 15.48
C GLU A 46 28.98 3.66 13.96
N ILE A 47 27.81 4.16 13.55
CA ILE A 47 27.42 4.25 12.13
C ILE A 47 28.46 5.03 11.30
N LEU A 48 29.00 6.12 11.86
CA LEU A 48 29.90 7.02 11.15
C LEU A 48 31.38 6.67 11.31
N SER A 49 31.77 6.04 12.42
CA SER A 49 33.18 5.75 12.75
C SER A 49 33.66 4.38 12.29
N THR A 50 32.75 3.38 12.26
CA THR A 50 33.15 1.97 12.13
C THR A 50 32.33 1.29 11.06
N PHE A 51 33.00 0.63 10.10
CA PHE A 51 32.32 -0.28 9.18
C PHE A 51 32.08 -1.63 9.85
N SER A 52 30.99 -1.74 10.62
CA SER A 52 30.60 -2.99 11.30
C SER A 52 29.42 -3.66 10.58
N LEU A 53 29.53 -4.95 10.26
CA LEU A 53 28.44 -5.70 9.62
C LEU A 53 27.26 -5.91 10.56
N TRP A 54 27.51 -6.06 11.86
CA TRP A 54 26.53 -6.19 12.94
C TRP A 54 26.74 -5.06 13.97
N PRO A 55 25.77 -4.79 14.86
CA PRO A 55 25.96 -3.85 15.96
C PRO A 55 27.04 -4.37 16.92
N GLU A 56 28.07 -3.58 17.14
CA GLU A 56 29.05 -3.85 18.20
C GLU A 56 28.40 -3.55 19.56
N ASP A 57 27.73 -2.40 19.67
CA ASP A 57 26.96 -1.98 20.84
C ASP A 57 25.46 -1.92 20.49
N LEU A 58 24.81 -3.08 20.61
CA LEU A 58 23.37 -3.20 20.32
C LEU A 58 22.55 -2.26 21.22
N THR A 59 21.81 -1.34 20.58
CA THR A 59 20.99 -0.36 21.29
C THR A 59 19.58 -0.24 20.72
N PHE A 60 18.59 -0.16 21.60
CA PHE A 60 17.20 0.16 21.26
C PHE A 60 16.83 1.62 21.53
N ARG A 61 17.82 2.48 21.79
CA ARG A 61 17.61 3.90 22.08
C ARG A 61 16.79 4.59 20.97
N ASN A 62 17.09 4.30 19.71
CA ASN A 62 16.43 4.90 18.56
C ASN A 62 14.92 4.56 18.53
N TYR A 63 14.58 3.31 18.81
CA TYR A 63 13.18 2.87 18.96
C TYR A 63 12.50 3.49 20.18
N ARG A 64 13.22 3.60 21.30
CA ARG A 64 12.70 4.25 22.51
C ARG A 64 12.29 5.69 22.22
N VAL A 65 13.16 6.47 21.58
CA VAL A 65 12.85 7.86 21.18
C VAL A 65 11.53 7.93 20.40
N ILE A 66 11.37 7.07 19.40
CA ILE A 66 10.17 7.06 18.55
C ILE A 66 8.91 6.70 19.35
N LEU A 67 9.00 5.70 20.22
CA LEU A 67 7.85 5.17 20.96
C LEU A 67 7.48 5.99 22.20
N THR A 68 8.40 6.80 22.74
CA THR A 68 8.13 7.65 23.91
C THR A 68 7.81 9.09 23.55
N ASP A 69 8.30 9.60 22.42
CA ASP A 69 8.01 10.96 21.97
C ASP A 69 6.70 10.98 21.18
N ALA A 70 5.70 11.68 21.74
CA ALA A 70 4.39 11.88 21.11
C ALA A 70 4.48 12.40 19.69
N SER A 71 5.44 13.27 19.42
CA SER A 71 5.61 13.86 18.09
C SER A 71 6.11 12.86 17.05
N TRP A 72 6.71 11.75 17.47
CA TRP A 72 7.16 10.65 16.61
C TRP A 72 6.07 9.60 16.40
N TYR A 73 5.58 8.97 17.47
CA TYR A 73 4.59 7.89 17.30
C TYR A 73 3.26 8.42 16.74
N MET A 74 2.86 9.66 17.05
CA MET A 74 1.67 10.27 16.43
C MET A 74 1.85 10.48 14.93
N GLY A 75 3.08 10.64 14.43
CA GLY A 75 3.33 10.66 12.99
C GLY A 75 2.85 9.38 12.30
N TYR A 76 3.08 8.22 12.91
CA TYR A 76 2.57 6.93 12.41
C TYR A 76 1.06 6.82 12.53
N VAL A 77 0.52 7.21 13.69
CA VAL A 77 -0.94 7.15 13.95
C VAL A 77 -1.69 8.05 12.96
N ASN A 78 -1.24 9.29 12.79
CA ASN A 78 -1.80 10.24 11.83
C ASN A 78 -1.75 9.68 10.40
N SER A 79 -0.59 9.14 10.01
CA SER A 79 -0.44 8.48 8.71
C SER A 79 -1.41 7.32 8.51
N LEU A 80 -1.55 6.44 9.50
CA LEU A 80 -2.51 5.35 9.40
C LEU A 80 -3.96 5.83 9.33
N ILE A 81 -4.33 6.86 10.09
CA ILE A 81 -5.70 7.41 10.08
C ILE A 81 -6.08 7.89 8.68
N TYR A 82 -5.32 8.82 8.09
CA TYR A 82 -5.71 9.35 6.78
C TYR A 82 -5.58 8.32 5.65
N VAL A 83 -4.64 7.37 5.76
CA VAL A 83 -4.49 6.29 4.78
C VAL A 83 -5.69 5.37 4.80
N LEU A 84 -6.12 4.92 5.98
CA LEU A 84 -7.30 4.06 6.12
C LEU A 84 -8.57 4.80 5.67
N MET A 85 -8.73 6.07 6.05
CA MET A 85 -9.84 6.91 5.58
C MET A 85 -9.87 6.99 4.05
N ASN A 86 -8.74 7.34 3.42
CA ASN A 86 -8.62 7.38 1.96
C ASN A 86 -8.95 6.03 1.31
N THR A 87 -8.44 4.93 1.84
CA THR A 87 -8.66 3.60 1.27
C THR A 87 -10.14 3.23 1.35
N VAL A 88 -10.80 3.45 2.49
CA VAL A 88 -12.24 3.19 2.65
C VAL A 88 -13.05 4.06 1.69
N ILE A 89 -12.83 5.38 1.69
CA ILE A 89 -13.56 6.31 0.81
C ILE A 89 -13.37 5.93 -0.66
N SER A 90 -12.12 5.65 -1.07
CA SER A 90 -11.80 5.31 -2.45
C SER A 90 -12.51 4.03 -2.89
N ILE A 91 -12.52 2.99 -2.08
CA ILE A 91 -13.20 1.72 -2.41
C ILE A 91 -14.72 1.89 -2.42
N THR A 92 -15.28 2.59 -1.44
CA THR A 92 -16.72 2.85 -1.36
C THR A 92 -17.23 3.62 -2.58
N VAL A 93 -16.46 4.60 -3.08
CA VAL A 93 -16.82 5.37 -4.29
C VAL A 93 -16.53 4.57 -5.56
N ALA A 94 -15.42 3.85 -5.62
CA ALA A 94 -14.99 3.14 -6.83
C ALA A 94 -15.86 1.91 -7.14
N LEU A 95 -16.38 1.20 -6.13
CA LEU A 95 -17.23 0.03 -6.31
C LEU A 95 -18.47 0.28 -7.20
N PRO A 96 -19.37 1.22 -6.86
CA PRO A 96 -20.54 1.50 -7.68
C PRO A 96 -20.16 2.12 -9.04
N ALA A 97 -19.10 2.95 -9.09
CA ALA A 97 -18.63 3.55 -10.34
C ALA A 97 -18.10 2.49 -11.32
N ALA A 98 -17.25 1.57 -10.85
CA ALA A 98 -16.73 0.46 -11.63
C ALA A 98 -17.86 -0.47 -12.11
N TYR A 99 -18.84 -0.73 -11.25
CA TYR A 99 -20.01 -1.52 -11.64
C TYR A 99 -20.74 -0.85 -12.80
N ALA A 100 -20.98 0.46 -12.70
CA ALA A 100 -21.66 1.21 -13.74
C ALA A 100 -20.89 1.17 -15.08
N PHE A 101 -19.58 1.38 -15.07
CA PHE A 101 -18.74 1.28 -16.28
C PHE A 101 -18.67 -0.15 -16.85
N SER A 102 -18.79 -1.17 -16.01
CA SER A 102 -18.73 -2.57 -16.47
C SER A 102 -20.05 -3.09 -17.05
N ARG A 103 -21.21 -2.56 -16.58
CA ARG A 103 -22.53 -3.08 -16.94
C ARG A 103 -23.33 -2.17 -17.87
N TYR A 104 -23.19 -0.86 -17.74
CA TYR A 104 -23.97 0.10 -18.51
C TYR A 104 -23.13 0.78 -19.58
N THR A 105 -23.73 0.94 -20.76
CA THR A 105 -23.23 1.84 -21.81
C THR A 105 -24.07 3.10 -21.78
N PHE A 106 -23.44 4.25 -21.60
CA PHE A 106 -24.12 5.55 -21.63
C PHE A 106 -23.33 6.55 -22.48
N MET A 107 -23.98 7.65 -22.87
CA MET A 107 -23.36 8.64 -23.75
C MET A 107 -22.11 9.25 -23.09
N GLY A 108 -20.94 9.04 -23.71
CA GLY A 108 -19.67 9.59 -23.24
C GLY A 108 -18.93 8.74 -22.19
N ASP A 109 -19.39 7.51 -21.90
CA ASP A 109 -18.76 6.56 -20.98
C ASP A 109 -17.24 6.42 -21.18
N LYS A 110 -16.78 6.24 -22.43
CA LYS A 110 -15.36 6.11 -22.79
C LYS A 110 -14.58 7.39 -22.52
N HIS A 111 -15.15 8.56 -22.82
CA HIS A 111 -14.51 9.85 -22.57
C HIS A 111 -14.41 10.14 -21.08
N LEU A 112 -15.47 9.85 -20.32
CA LEU A 112 -15.49 10.00 -18.87
C LEU A 112 -14.47 9.07 -18.20
N PHE A 113 -14.41 7.81 -18.64
CA PHE A 113 -13.42 6.85 -18.15
C PHE A 113 -11.99 7.29 -18.46
N PHE A 114 -11.74 7.72 -19.70
CA PHE A 114 -10.43 8.26 -20.08
C PHE A 114 -10.04 9.50 -19.26
N TRP A 115 -10.97 10.44 -19.08
CA TRP A 115 -10.76 11.63 -18.25
C TRP A 115 -10.47 11.26 -16.80
N LEU A 116 -11.19 10.29 -16.24
CA LEU A 116 -10.96 9.77 -14.90
C LEU A 116 -9.52 9.24 -14.76
N LEU A 117 -9.09 8.36 -15.69
CA LEU A 117 -7.72 7.82 -15.70
C LEU A 117 -6.66 8.90 -15.89
N SER A 118 -6.93 9.94 -16.67
CA SER A 118 -5.99 11.03 -16.91
C SER A 118 -5.60 11.77 -15.63
N ASN A 119 -6.51 11.88 -14.65
CA ASN A 119 -6.20 12.50 -13.35
C ASN A 119 -5.09 11.74 -12.59
N ARG A 120 -4.99 10.42 -12.77
CA ARG A 120 -3.91 9.61 -12.16
C ARG A 120 -2.54 9.90 -12.76
N MET A 121 -2.47 10.38 -14.00
CA MET A 121 -1.22 10.69 -14.70
C MET A 121 -0.67 12.07 -14.32
N ALA A 122 -1.50 12.93 -13.73
CA ALA A 122 -1.09 14.27 -13.35
C ALA A 122 -0.14 14.22 -12.14
N PRO A 123 0.92 15.06 -12.12
CA PRO A 123 1.86 15.09 -11.00
C PRO A 123 1.19 15.70 -9.75
N PRO A 124 1.29 15.06 -8.57
CA PRO A 124 0.68 15.58 -7.33
C PRO A 124 1.11 17.01 -6.96
N ALA A 125 2.33 17.41 -7.34
CA ALA A 125 2.88 18.74 -7.08
C ALA A 125 2.01 19.88 -7.62
N VAL A 126 1.37 19.69 -8.78
CA VAL A 126 0.52 20.72 -9.42
C VAL A 126 -0.72 21.01 -8.58
N PHE A 127 -1.19 20.04 -7.81
CA PHE A 127 -2.38 20.19 -6.97
C PHE A 127 -2.08 20.68 -5.55
N ALA A 128 -0.80 20.72 -5.16
CA ALA A 128 -0.41 21.06 -3.80
C ALA A 128 -0.87 22.47 -3.39
N LEU A 129 -0.62 23.48 -4.24
CA LEU A 129 -1.01 24.87 -3.97
C LEU A 129 -2.54 25.07 -4.03
N PRO A 130 -3.27 24.59 -5.05
CA PRO A 130 -4.72 24.66 -5.07
C PRO A 130 -5.39 23.99 -3.86
N PHE A 131 -4.96 22.79 -3.47
CA PHE A 131 -5.52 22.12 -2.29
C PHE A 131 -5.20 22.88 -1.00
N PHE A 132 -3.98 23.42 -0.86
CA PHE A 132 -3.63 24.24 0.28
C PHE A 132 -4.56 25.46 0.40
N GLN A 133 -4.78 26.19 -0.70
CA GLN A 133 -5.65 27.37 -0.72
C GLN A 133 -7.11 27.01 -0.41
N LEU A 134 -7.64 25.96 -1.06
CA LEU A 134 -9.01 25.50 -0.88
C LEU A 134 -9.24 25.01 0.56
N TYR A 135 -8.39 24.15 1.09
CA TYR A 135 -8.57 23.60 2.43
C TYR A 135 -8.31 24.61 3.53
N SER A 136 -7.46 25.61 3.29
CA SER A 136 -7.31 26.75 4.20
C SER A 136 -8.56 27.62 4.22
N SER A 137 -9.20 27.88 3.08
CA SER A 137 -10.38 28.76 3.02
C SER A 137 -11.64 28.14 3.64
N ILE A 138 -11.77 26.81 3.57
CA ILE A 138 -12.93 26.09 4.14
C ILE A 138 -12.64 25.46 5.52
N GLY A 139 -11.47 25.74 6.11
CA GLY A 139 -11.11 25.28 7.46
C GLY A 139 -10.81 23.77 7.59
N LEU A 140 -10.43 23.10 6.49
CA LEU A 140 -9.98 21.70 6.50
C LEU A 140 -8.46 21.55 6.63
N PHE A 141 -7.70 22.63 6.60
CA PHE A 141 -6.25 22.59 6.76
C PHE A 141 -5.82 21.91 8.07
N ASP A 142 -4.71 21.16 8.03
CA ASP A 142 -4.17 20.40 9.17
C ASP A 142 -5.11 19.33 9.75
N THR A 143 -5.95 18.73 8.89
CA THR A 143 -6.84 17.62 9.27
C THR A 143 -6.54 16.33 8.51
N HIS A 144 -6.86 15.17 9.10
CA HIS A 144 -6.71 13.87 8.44
C HIS A 144 -7.61 13.73 7.20
N ILE A 145 -8.81 14.32 7.24
CA ILE A 145 -9.77 14.28 6.14
C ILE A 145 -9.27 15.06 4.92
N ALA A 146 -8.57 16.18 5.11
CA ALA A 146 -7.97 16.93 4.01
C ALA A 146 -6.98 16.07 3.21
N VAL A 147 -6.07 15.39 3.91
CA VAL A 147 -5.10 14.50 3.27
C VAL A 147 -5.82 13.32 2.59
N ALA A 148 -6.80 12.72 3.26
CA ALA A 148 -7.56 11.59 2.72
C ALA A 148 -8.29 11.96 1.40
N LEU A 149 -8.96 13.11 1.36
CA LEU A 149 -9.67 13.60 0.18
C LEU A 149 -8.71 13.97 -0.96
N ALA A 150 -7.58 14.61 -0.65
CA ALA A 150 -6.55 14.92 -1.65
C ALA A 150 -6.00 13.64 -2.31
N HIS A 151 -5.80 12.56 -1.53
CA HIS A 151 -5.36 11.28 -2.05
C HIS A 151 -6.44 10.55 -2.88
N CYS A 152 -7.72 10.74 -2.55
CA CYS A 152 -8.83 10.16 -3.31
C CYS A 152 -8.83 10.62 -4.78
N LEU A 153 -8.36 11.84 -5.08
CA LEU A 153 -8.21 12.34 -6.46
C LEU A 153 -7.42 11.38 -7.35
N PHE A 154 -6.39 10.72 -6.79
CA PHE A 154 -5.54 9.79 -7.51
C PHE A 154 -5.96 8.33 -7.31
N ASN A 155 -6.45 7.99 -6.12
CA ASN A 155 -6.80 6.62 -5.78
C ASN A 155 -8.14 6.16 -6.37
N VAL A 156 -9.15 7.03 -6.46
CA VAL A 156 -10.45 6.69 -7.03
C VAL A 156 -10.32 6.26 -8.50
N PRO A 157 -9.62 7.00 -9.40
CA PRO A 157 -9.40 6.56 -10.77
C PRO A 157 -8.75 5.18 -10.87
N LEU A 158 -7.70 4.94 -10.09
CA LEU A 158 -6.98 3.67 -10.10
C LEU A 158 -7.86 2.53 -9.57
N ALA A 159 -8.59 2.77 -8.48
CA ALA A 159 -9.50 1.79 -7.91
C ALA A 159 -10.65 1.45 -8.87
N VAL A 160 -11.24 2.46 -9.52
CA VAL A 160 -12.28 2.25 -10.55
C VAL A 160 -11.74 1.41 -11.69
N TRP A 161 -10.56 1.75 -12.22
CA TRP A 161 -9.95 1.01 -13.32
C TRP A 161 -9.66 -0.46 -12.96
N ILE A 162 -9.08 -0.71 -11.78
CA ILE A 162 -8.82 -2.08 -11.30
C ILE A 162 -10.13 -2.84 -11.14
N LEU A 163 -11.08 -2.29 -10.38
CA LEU A 163 -12.35 -2.97 -10.07
C LEU A 163 -13.15 -3.24 -11.34
N GLU A 164 -13.18 -2.31 -12.28
CA GLU A 164 -13.90 -2.45 -13.55
C GLU A 164 -13.36 -3.63 -14.36
N GLY A 165 -12.04 -3.81 -14.42
CA GLY A 165 -11.42 -4.97 -15.08
C GLY A 165 -11.83 -6.30 -14.44
N PHE A 166 -11.90 -6.37 -13.11
CA PHE A 166 -12.38 -7.58 -12.41
C PHE A 166 -13.89 -7.81 -12.62
N MET A 167 -14.69 -6.75 -12.60
CA MET A 167 -16.15 -6.84 -12.78
C MET A 167 -16.53 -7.26 -14.20
N ARG A 168 -15.78 -6.84 -15.23
CA ARG A 168 -15.95 -7.34 -16.59
C ARG A 168 -15.70 -8.84 -16.73
N GLY A 169 -14.82 -9.40 -15.91
CA GLY A 169 -14.56 -10.84 -15.86
C GLY A 169 -15.73 -11.65 -15.28
N VAL A 170 -16.67 -11.01 -14.58
CA VAL A 170 -17.87 -11.68 -14.07
C VAL A 170 -18.95 -11.74 -15.18
N PRO A 171 -19.42 -12.93 -15.57
CA PRO A 171 -20.46 -13.09 -16.59
C PRO A 171 -21.73 -12.29 -16.24
N LYS A 172 -22.40 -11.72 -17.25
CA LYS A 172 -23.59 -10.87 -17.05
C LYS A 172 -24.81 -11.67 -16.60
N GLU A 173 -24.81 -12.96 -16.87
CA GLU A 173 -25.85 -13.93 -16.52
C GLU A 173 -26.05 -14.01 -14.99
N ILE A 174 -25.02 -13.69 -14.20
CA ILE A 174 -25.11 -13.60 -12.74
C ILE A 174 -26.08 -12.48 -12.31
N ASP A 175 -26.01 -11.33 -12.99
CA ASP A 175 -26.87 -10.18 -12.75
C ASP A 175 -28.34 -10.50 -13.13
N GLU A 176 -28.53 -11.18 -14.27
CA GLU A 176 -29.85 -11.60 -14.78
C GLU A 176 -30.50 -12.65 -13.88
N THR A 177 -29.73 -13.65 -13.44
CA THR A 177 -30.23 -14.71 -12.55
C THR A 177 -30.66 -14.12 -11.20
N ALA A 178 -29.86 -13.21 -10.64
CA ALA A 178 -30.21 -12.54 -9.38
C ALA A 178 -31.48 -11.67 -9.51
N TYR A 179 -31.69 -11.04 -10.68
CA TYR A 179 -32.92 -10.30 -10.96
C TYR A 179 -34.14 -11.23 -11.03
N ILE A 180 -34.03 -12.39 -11.70
CA ILE A 180 -35.09 -13.41 -11.76
C ILE A 180 -35.41 -13.97 -10.36
N ASP A 181 -34.39 -14.16 -9.52
CA ASP A 181 -34.52 -14.58 -8.12
C ASP A 181 -35.12 -13.47 -7.21
N GLY A 182 -35.45 -12.30 -7.75
CA GLY A 182 -36.09 -11.21 -7.04
C GLY A 182 -35.17 -10.43 -6.09
N TYR A 183 -33.85 -10.51 -6.28
CA TYR A 183 -32.92 -9.71 -5.48
C TYR A 183 -33.00 -8.23 -5.86
N GLY A 184 -33.21 -7.37 -4.87
CA GLY A 184 -32.98 -5.93 -5.03
C GLY A 184 -31.49 -5.61 -5.24
N PHE A 185 -31.19 -4.54 -5.99
CA PHE A 185 -29.83 -4.17 -6.42
C PHE A 185 -28.80 -4.19 -5.28
N TRP A 186 -29.03 -3.45 -4.19
CA TRP A 186 -28.07 -3.37 -3.09
C TRP A 186 -27.85 -4.72 -2.38
N ARG A 187 -28.89 -5.56 -2.29
CA ARG A 187 -28.77 -6.89 -1.70
C ARG A 187 -27.95 -7.82 -2.60
N PHE A 188 -28.23 -7.82 -3.90
CA PHE A 188 -27.43 -8.53 -4.91
C PHE A 188 -25.97 -8.07 -4.88
N PHE A 189 -25.75 -6.76 -5.00
CA PHE A 189 -24.43 -6.17 -5.08
C PHE A 189 -23.58 -6.54 -3.87
N LEU A 190 -24.12 -6.36 -2.67
CA LEU A 190 -23.36 -6.59 -1.44
C LEU A 190 -23.16 -8.07 -1.10
N ARG A 191 -24.18 -8.92 -1.30
CA ARG A 191 -24.15 -10.32 -0.85
C ARG A 191 -23.65 -11.31 -1.91
N ILE A 192 -23.78 -11.00 -3.19
CA ILE A 192 -23.45 -11.91 -4.28
C ILE A 192 -22.28 -11.33 -5.07
N PHE A 193 -22.41 -10.12 -5.57
CA PHE A 193 -21.45 -9.56 -6.51
C PHE A 193 -20.10 -9.21 -5.87
N MET A 194 -20.09 -8.46 -4.75
CA MET A 194 -18.85 -8.08 -4.06
C MET A 194 -17.99 -9.29 -3.63
N PRO A 195 -18.54 -10.39 -3.07
CA PRO A 195 -17.76 -11.58 -2.77
C PRO A 195 -17.10 -12.22 -4.00
N LEU A 196 -17.74 -12.20 -5.18
CA LEU A 196 -17.17 -12.74 -6.42
C LEU A 196 -15.94 -11.96 -6.86
N ILE A 197 -15.96 -10.64 -6.70
CA ILE A 197 -14.84 -9.75 -7.05
C ILE A 197 -13.93 -9.42 -5.85
N ALA A 198 -14.02 -10.16 -4.75
CA ALA A 198 -13.28 -9.86 -3.52
C ALA A 198 -11.76 -9.75 -3.74
N SER A 199 -11.22 -10.53 -4.69
CA SER A 199 -9.82 -10.39 -5.10
C SER A 199 -9.50 -9.03 -5.73
N GLY A 200 -10.39 -8.50 -6.57
CA GLY A 200 -10.26 -7.16 -7.14
C GLY A 200 -10.35 -6.07 -6.08
N ILE A 201 -11.25 -6.22 -5.11
CA ILE A 201 -11.36 -5.30 -3.96
C ILE A 201 -10.06 -5.29 -3.14
N GLY A 202 -9.50 -6.46 -2.85
CA GLY A 202 -8.23 -6.58 -2.14
C GLY A 202 -7.08 -5.88 -2.88
N VAL A 203 -6.97 -6.10 -4.19
CA VAL A 203 -5.94 -5.46 -5.03
C VAL A 203 -6.11 -3.94 -5.07
N ALA A 204 -7.34 -3.45 -5.29
CA ALA A 204 -7.62 -2.01 -5.30
C ALA A 204 -7.32 -1.36 -3.94
N ALA A 205 -7.71 -2.02 -2.83
CA ALA A 205 -7.46 -1.52 -1.48
C ALA A 205 -5.95 -1.49 -1.16
N PHE A 206 -5.20 -2.51 -1.60
CA PHE A 206 -3.75 -2.54 -1.48
C PHE A 206 -3.10 -1.36 -2.19
N PHE A 207 -3.44 -1.11 -3.45
CA PHE A 207 -2.85 0.01 -4.20
C PHE A 207 -3.26 1.38 -3.63
N ALA A 208 -4.52 1.53 -3.20
CA ALA A 208 -4.99 2.76 -2.54
C ALA A 208 -4.25 3.03 -1.23
N PHE A 209 -4.05 1.98 -0.41
CA PHE A 209 -3.27 2.05 0.82
C PHE A 209 -1.82 2.40 0.52
N MET A 210 -1.17 1.64 -0.37
CA MET A 210 0.26 1.81 -0.66
C MET A 210 0.57 3.19 -1.22
N PHE A 211 -0.26 3.71 -2.15
CA PHE A 211 -0.11 5.06 -2.64
C PHE A 211 -0.20 6.08 -1.51
N SER A 212 -1.27 6.05 -0.72
CA SER A 212 -1.46 7.01 0.37
C SER A 212 -0.42 6.88 1.49
N TRP A 213 0.12 5.68 1.72
CA TRP A 213 1.09 5.40 2.77
C TRP A 213 2.46 6.03 2.47
N VAL A 214 2.86 6.02 1.20
CA VAL A 214 4.15 6.56 0.76
C VAL A 214 4.07 8.01 0.27
N GLU A 215 2.85 8.54 0.03
CA GLU A 215 2.64 9.91 -0.41
C GLU A 215 3.06 10.90 0.69
N LEU A 216 4.09 11.69 0.39
CA LEU A 216 4.64 12.71 1.28
C LEU A 216 4.26 14.13 0.86
N LEU A 217 4.15 14.41 -0.43
CA LEU A 217 4.13 15.78 -0.92
C LEU A 217 2.84 16.49 -0.50
N LEU A 218 1.69 15.91 -0.81
CA LEU A 218 0.40 16.47 -0.43
C LEU A 218 0.19 16.38 1.08
N SER A 219 0.50 15.24 1.68
CA SER A 219 0.33 15.06 3.13
C SER A 219 1.15 16.07 3.94
N ARG A 220 2.38 16.39 3.53
CA ARG A 220 3.22 17.42 4.15
C ARG A 220 2.74 18.84 3.86
N THR A 221 2.26 19.13 2.66
CA THR A 221 1.79 20.48 2.30
C THR A 221 0.48 20.85 2.99
N LEU A 222 -0.39 19.87 3.26
CA LEU A 222 -1.73 20.11 3.82
C LEU A 222 -1.79 20.04 5.36
N THR A 223 -0.66 19.75 6.02
CA THR A 223 -0.60 19.54 7.46
C THR A 223 0.58 20.27 8.10
N THR A 224 0.46 20.57 9.39
CA THR A 224 1.51 21.27 10.16
C THR A 224 1.80 20.56 11.47
N VAL A 225 0.78 20.37 12.32
CA VAL A 225 0.95 19.87 13.69
C VAL A 225 0.01 18.70 13.96
N SER A 226 -1.29 18.87 13.73
CA SER A 226 -2.34 17.97 14.20
C SER A 226 -2.38 16.67 13.40
N ALA A 227 -2.33 16.78 12.07
CA ALA A 227 -2.39 15.64 11.16
C ALA A 227 -1.04 15.32 10.50
N LYS A 228 0.07 15.78 11.09
CA LYS A 228 1.41 15.67 10.51
C LYS A 228 1.78 14.20 10.23
N PRO A 229 2.20 13.84 9.00
CA PRO A 229 2.53 12.46 8.63
C PRO A 229 3.92 12.04 9.14
N ILE A 230 4.15 10.73 9.24
CA ILE A 230 5.45 10.17 9.63
C ILE A 230 6.56 10.60 8.67
N ALA A 231 6.28 10.62 7.36
CA ALA A 231 7.28 10.98 6.37
C ALA A 231 7.76 12.44 6.53
N ALA A 232 6.88 13.37 6.96
CA ALA A 232 7.25 14.75 7.30
C ALA A 232 7.88 14.87 8.70
N THR A 233 7.68 13.88 9.56
CA THR A 233 8.30 13.83 10.89
C THR A 233 9.74 13.34 10.79
N MET A 234 10.01 12.37 9.90
CA MET A 234 11.35 11.87 9.61
C MET A 234 12.32 12.97 9.14
N THR A 235 11.84 14.04 8.51
CA THR A 235 12.71 15.17 8.11
C THR A 235 13.30 15.93 9.30
N ARG A 236 12.79 15.73 10.52
CA ARG A 236 13.34 16.34 11.76
C ARG A 236 14.68 15.74 12.18
N THR A 237 15.07 14.58 11.65
CA THR A 237 16.39 13.99 11.96
C THR A 237 17.52 14.82 11.38
N VAL A 238 17.23 15.70 10.43
CA VAL A 238 18.17 16.66 9.87
C VAL A 238 18.18 17.90 10.75
N SER A 239 19.33 18.20 11.36
CA SER A 239 19.52 19.34 12.25
C SER A 239 20.85 20.05 11.99
N ALA A 240 21.05 21.22 12.63
CA ALA A 240 22.31 21.96 12.53
C ALA A 240 23.52 21.19 13.09
N SER A 241 23.30 20.25 14.01
CA SER A 241 24.34 19.38 14.57
C SER A 241 24.57 18.10 13.74
N GLY A 242 23.89 17.95 12.61
CA GLY A 242 24.00 16.79 11.72
C GLY A 242 22.70 15.98 11.64
N LEU A 243 22.82 14.78 11.06
CA LEU A 243 21.71 13.87 10.80
C LEU A 243 21.69 12.74 11.83
N ASP A 244 20.56 12.52 12.50
CA ASP A 244 20.37 11.35 13.36
C ASP A 244 20.05 10.09 12.52
N TRP A 245 21.11 9.43 12.05
CA TRP A 245 21.03 8.24 11.18
C TRP A 245 20.34 7.07 11.86
N GLY A 246 20.61 6.84 13.15
CA GLY A 246 20.02 5.75 13.93
C GLY A 246 18.51 5.92 14.08
N VAL A 247 18.04 7.12 14.45
CA VAL A 247 16.60 7.40 14.56
C VAL A 247 15.93 7.37 13.19
N LEU A 248 16.57 7.92 12.14
CA LEU A 248 16.02 7.85 10.78
C LEU A 248 15.88 6.41 10.29
N ALA A 249 16.89 5.57 10.53
CA ALA A 249 16.87 4.16 10.17
C ALA A 249 15.78 3.40 10.95
N ALA A 250 15.67 3.59 12.27
CA ALA A 250 14.61 2.98 13.07
C ALA A 250 13.21 3.40 12.62
N ALA A 251 13.04 4.69 12.28
CA ALA A 251 11.78 5.17 11.73
C ALA A 251 11.46 4.53 10.37
N GLY A 252 12.46 4.37 9.51
CA GLY A 252 12.36 3.65 8.23
C GLY A 252 11.98 2.17 8.40
N VAL A 253 12.55 1.48 9.40
CA VAL A 253 12.18 0.08 9.69
C VAL A 253 10.71 -0.01 10.12
N LEU A 254 10.26 0.89 10.98
CA LEU A 254 8.87 0.89 11.45
C LEU A 254 7.88 1.24 10.33
N THR A 255 8.26 2.06 9.33
CA THR A 255 7.38 2.35 8.18
C THR A 255 7.23 1.17 7.21
N ILE A 256 8.14 0.19 7.23
CA ILE A 256 7.99 -1.07 6.48
C ILE A 256 6.86 -1.92 7.05
N VAL A 257 6.63 -1.88 8.37
CA VAL A 257 5.71 -2.80 9.07
C VAL A 257 4.27 -2.70 8.54
N PRO A 258 3.63 -1.52 8.43
CA PRO A 258 2.28 -1.43 7.89
C PRO A 258 2.17 -1.93 6.45
N GLY A 259 3.13 -1.59 5.58
CA GLY A 259 3.18 -2.08 4.21
C GLY A 259 3.28 -3.60 4.13
N ALA A 260 4.16 -4.20 4.93
CA ALA A 260 4.33 -5.65 5.02
C ALA A 260 3.06 -6.35 5.53
N LEU A 261 2.37 -5.76 6.51
CA LEU A 261 1.09 -6.28 7.02
C LEU A 261 0.02 -6.29 5.92
N VAL A 262 -0.12 -5.19 5.16
CA VAL A 262 -1.10 -5.16 4.05
C VAL A 262 -0.75 -6.19 2.98
N ILE A 263 0.53 -6.34 2.61
CA ILE A 263 0.97 -7.40 1.68
C ILE A 263 0.58 -8.77 2.24
N TYR A 264 0.82 -9.03 3.52
CA TYR A 264 0.47 -10.29 4.16
C TYR A 264 -1.03 -10.60 4.01
N PHE A 265 -1.92 -9.63 4.29
CA PHE A 265 -3.37 -9.83 4.16
C PHE A 265 -3.83 -9.96 2.71
N VAL A 266 -3.20 -9.23 1.78
CA VAL A 266 -3.69 -9.15 0.39
C VAL A 266 -3.03 -10.18 -0.54
N ARG A 267 -1.94 -10.86 -0.14
CA ARG A 267 -1.19 -11.81 -0.99
C ARG A 267 -2.08 -12.85 -1.70
N ASN A 268 -3.11 -13.35 -1.02
CA ASN A 268 -4.03 -14.36 -1.57
C ASN A 268 -4.94 -13.76 -2.66
N TYR A 269 -5.30 -12.49 -2.53
CA TYR A 269 -6.10 -11.75 -3.50
C TYR A 269 -5.26 -11.33 -4.72
N ILE A 270 -4.04 -10.83 -4.49
CA ILE A 270 -3.09 -10.46 -5.56
C ILE A 270 -2.72 -11.67 -6.41
N ALA A 271 -2.41 -12.82 -5.79
CA ALA A 271 -2.05 -14.04 -6.50
C ALA A 271 -3.18 -14.52 -7.44
N LYS A 272 -4.45 -14.45 -6.99
CA LYS A 272 -5.62 -14.79 -7.81
C LYS A 272 -5.87 -13.74 -8.91
N GLY A 273 -5.66 -12.46 -8.59
CA GLY A 273 -5.81 -11.36 -9.54
C GLY A 273 -4.89 -11.48 -10.75
N PHE A 274 -3.62 -11.82 -10.54
CA PHE A 274 -2.68 -12.06 -11.64
C PHE A 274 -2.93 -13.36 -12.42
N ALA A 275 -3.57 -14.36 -11.79
CA ALA A 275 -3.90 -15.61 -12.46
C ALA A 275 -5.06 -15.47 -13.46
N LEU A 276 -6.04 -14.61 -13.17
CA LEU A 276 -7.19 -14.36 -14.06
C LEU A 276 -6.81 -13.56 -15.32
N GLY A 277 -5.69 -12.82 -15.30
CA GLY A 277 -5.17 -12.08 -16.45
C GLY A 277 -4.29 -12.89 -17.42
N ARG A 278 -4.07 -14.18 -17.16
CA ARG A 278 -3.44 -15.09 -18.13
C ARG A 278 -4.52 -15.80 -18.94
N VAL A 279 -4.83 -15.22 -20.10
CA VAL A 279 -5.38 -15.93 -21.26
C VAL A 279 -4.29 -15.97 -22.31
#